data_AF-A0A1V3SWV4-F1
#
_entry.id   AF-A0A1V3SWV4-F1
#
_cell.length_a   1.000
_cell.length_b   1.000
_cell.length_c   1.000
_cell.angle_alpha   90.00
_cell.angle_beta   90.00
_cell.angle_gamma   90.00
#
_symmetry.space_group_name_H-M   'P 1'
#
loop_
_entity.id
_entity.type
_entity.pdbx_description
1 polymer ?
#
loop_
_entity_poly.entity_id
_entity_poly.type
_entity_poly.pdbx_seq_one_letter_code
_entity_poly.pdbx_strand_id
1 'polypeptide(L)' 'MGLMEFLEIREGRLAPVYEGMLAPIRCDWCEGQRESLLALGDLWVCPECFGKAEASWRLGKEDRR' A
#
# COMPACT_ATOMS: atom_id res chain seq x y z
N MET A 1 -4.18 -21.90 14.45
CA MET A 1 -3.56 -20.64 14.02
C MET A 1 -4.35 -19.51 14.66
N GLY A 2 -3.74 -18.80 15.58
CA GLY A 2 -4.38 -17.76 16.38
C GLY A 2 -3.49 -16.53 16.42
N LEU A 3 -4.08 -15.34 16.47
CA LEU A 3 -3.39 -14.04 16.37
C LEU A 3 -2.14 -13.88 17.27
N MET A 4 -2.05 -14.62 18.38
CA MET A 4 -0.88 -14.61 19.26
C MET A 4 0.41 -15.14 18.62
N GLU A 5 0.33 -15.86 17.50
CA GLU A 5 1.52 -16.32 16.76
C GLU A 5 2.20 -15.20 15.94
N PHE A 6 1.54 -14.04 15.81
CA PHE A 6 2.02 -12.89 15.04
C PHE A 6 2.26 -11.64 15.88
N LEU A 7 2.15 -11.74 17.21
CA LEU A 7 2.25 -10.61 18.13
C LEU A 7 3.22 -10.97 19.27
N GLU A 8 4.10 -10.04 19.63
CA GLU A 8 4.96 -10.13 20.81
C GLU A 8 4.80 -8.89 21.70
N ILE A 9 5.18 -8.97 22.96
CA ILE A 9 5.12 -7.81 23.86
C ILE A 9 6.50 -7.14 23.87
N ARG A 10 6.61 -5.96 23.25
CA ARG A 10 7.79 -5.08 23.31
C ARG A 10 7.45 -3.87 24.17
N GLU A 11 8.23 -3.61 25.22
CA GLU A 11 8.05 -2.45 26.10
C GLU A 11 6.62 -2.34 26.70
N GLY A 12 5.99 -3.48 27.02
CA GLY A 12 4.64 -3.53 27.56
C GLY A 12 3.51 -3.29 26.53
N ARG A 13 3.84 -3.28 25.23
CA ARG A 13 2.88 -3.12 24.13
C ARG A 13 2.88 -4.35 23.25
N LEU A 14 1.68 -4.77 22.79
CA LEU A 14 1.56 -5.76 21.72
C LEU A 14 2.11 -5.15 20.43
N ALA A 15 3.21 -5.70 19.94
CA ALA A 15 3.89 -5.36 18.70
C ALA A 15 3.79 -6.54 17.72
N PRO A 16 3.46 -6.29 16.45
CA PRO A 16 3.44 -7.36 15.46
C PRO A 16 4.84 -7.85 15.09
N VAL A 17 5.01 -9.16 14.99
CA VAL A 17 6.27 -9.83 14.61
C VAL A 17 6.34 -10.06 13.10
N TYR A 18 5.92 -9.07 12.30
CA TYR A 18 5.94 -9.18 10.83
C TYR A 18 7.29 -8.76 10.21
N GLU A 19 8.35 -8.58 11.00
CA GLU A 19 9.66 -8.00 10.58
C GLU A 19 10.35 -8.72 9.41
N GLY A 20 9.84 -9.85 8.92
CA GLY A 20 10.27 -10.49 7.66
C GLY A 20 9.13 -10.97 6.74
N MET A 21 7.87 -10.72 7.07
CA MET A 21 6.70 -11.19 6.31
C MET A 21 6.00 -10.10 5.49
N LEU A 22 6.29 -8.83 5.77
CA LEU A 22 5.81 -7.74 4.94
C LEU A 22 6.62 -7.73 3.64
N ALA A 23 6.11 -8.39 2.62
CA ALA A 23 6.57 -8.14 1.27
C ALA A 23 6.57 -6.62 1.04
N PRO A 24 7.60 -6.06 0.38
CA PRO A 24 7.60 -4.68 -0.08
C PRO A 24 6.24 -4.30 -0.66
N ILE A 25 5.51 -3.37 -0.04
CA ILE A 25 4.30 -2.85 -0.66
C ILE A 25 4.78 -2.03 -1.87
N ARG A 26 4.38 -2.45 -3.08
CA ARG A 26 4.84 -1.84 -4.33
C ARG A 26 3.77 -0.93 -4.88
N CYS A 27 4.20 0.26 -5.32
CA CYS A 27 3.35 1.16 -6.07
C CYS A 27 3.06 0.57 -7.45
N ASP A 28 1.79 0.44 -7.84
CA ASP A 28 1.40 -0.08 -9.16
C ASP A 28 1.83 0.86 -10.31
N TRP A 29 2.17 2.12 -10.00
CA TRP A 29 2.55 3.12 -10.99
C TRP A 29 4.06 3.19 -11.26
N CYS A 30 4.88 3.22 -10.22
CA CYS A 30 6.34 3.36 -10.34
C CYS A 30 7.12 2.09 -9.97
N GLU A 31 6.41 1.03 -9.57
CA GLU A 31 6.94 -0.26 -9.11
C GLU A 31 7.88 -0.20 -7.90
N GLY A 32 8.09 1.00 -7.34
CA GLY A 32 8.95 1.23 -6.18
C GLY A 32 8.34 0.68 -4.89
N GLN A 33 9.21 0.17 -4.02
CA GLN A 33 8.85 -0.19 -2.65
C GLN A 33 8.53 1.08 -1.85
N ARG A 34 7.45 1.00 -1.07
CA ARG A 34 6.92 2.10 -0.26
C ARG A 34 6.42 1.59 1.08
N GLU A 35 6.45 2.47 2.07
CA GLU A 35 5.90 2.20 3.41
C GLU A 35 4.38 2.40 3.46
N SER A 36 3.82 3.16 2.52
CA SER A 36 2.39 3.44 2.41
C SER A 36 1.96 3.67 0.96
N LEU A 37 0.70 3.34 0.66
CA LEU A 37 0.05 3.56 -0.62
C LEU A 37 -1.35 4.16 -0.42
N LEU A 38 -1.86 4.83 -1.44
CA LEU A 38 -3.19 5.40 -1.54
C LEU A 38 -4.00 4.62 -2.60
N ALA A 39 -5.29 4.41 -2.36
CA ALA A 39 -6.17 3.75 -3.33
C ALA A 39 -6.59 4.72 -4.45
N LEU A 40 -6.48 4.27 -5.70
CA LEU A 40 -6.99 4.97 -6.89
C LEU A 40 -7.71 3.97 -7.81
N GLY A 41 -9.02 3.80 -7.60
CA GLY A 41 -9.77 2.72 -8.26
C GLY A 41 -9.25 1.36 -7.81
N ASP A 42 -8.82 0.53 -8.76
CA ASP A 42 -8.24 -0.79 -8.49
C ASP A 42 -6.70 -0.76 -8.33
N LEU A 43 -6.09 0.43 -8.33
CA LEU A 43 -4.64 0.62 -8.21
C LEU A 43 -4.24 1.12 -6.81
N TRP A 44 -3.09 0.68 -6.33
CA TRP A 44 -2.40 1.18 -5.14
C TRP A 44 -1.21 2.03 -5.53
N VAL A 45 -1.30 3.34 -5.27
CA VAL A 45 -0.35 4.33 -5.79
C VAL A 45 0.32 5.07 -4.64
N CYS A 46 1.63 5.29 -4.72
CA CYS A 46 2.35 6.01 -3.68
C CYS A 46 2.02 7.51 -3.67
N PRO A 47 2.18 8.21 -2.53
CA PRO A 47 1.88 9.64 -2.43
C PRO A 47 2.56 10.50 -3.51
N GLU A 48 3.80 10.17 -3.88
CA GLU A 48 4.55 10.88 -4.94
C GLU A 48 3.95 10.72 -6.34
N CYS A 49 3.33 9.57 -6.64
CA CYS A 49 2.77 9.27 -7.96
C CYS A 49 1.29 9.63 -8.07
N PHE A 50 0.59 9.79 -6.94
CA PHE A 50 -0.86 9.86 -6.88
C PHE A 50 -1.46 10.95 -7.79
N GLY A 51 -0.92 12.17 -7.76
CA GLY A 51 -1.45 13.26 -8.59
C GLY A 51 -1.38 13.01 -10.10
N LYS A 52 -0.29 12.37 -10.58
CA LYS A 52 -0.13 12.02 -11.99
C LYS A 52 -1.02 10.84 -12.39
N ALA A 53 -1.11 9.85 -11.52
CA ALA A 53 -1.97 8.68 -11.71
C ALA A 53 -3.44 9.09 -11.74
N GLU A 54 -3.88 9.97 -10.83
CA GLU A 54 -5.25 10.48 -10.78
C GLU A 54 -5.63 11.26 -12.04
N ALA A 55 -4.74 12.16 -12.51
CA ALA A 55 -4.97 12.90 -13.74
C ALA A 55 -5.17 11.95 -14.95
N SER A 56 -4.31 10.93 -15.07
CA SER A 56 -4.40 9.93 -16.13
C SER A 56 -5.67 9.08 -16.03
N TRP A 57 -6.04 8.69 -14.81
CA TRP A 57 -7.25 7.90 -14.54
C TRP A 57 -8.54 8.66 -14.86
N ARG A 58 -8.57 9.97 -14.59
CA ARG A 58 -9.70 10.84 -14.95
C ARG A 58 -9.85 10.97 -16.48
N LEU A 59 -8.76 11.17 -17.20
CA LEU A 59 -8.78 11.23 -18.68
C LEU A 59 -9.27 9.93 -19.30
N GLY A 60 -8.80 8.77 -18.80
CA GLY A 60 -9.24 7.46 -19.27
C GLY A 60 -10.71 7.13 -18.99
N LYS A 61 -11.37 7.83 -18.05
CA LYS A 61 -12.81 7.70 -17.81
C LYS A 61 -13.66 8.48 -18.81
N GLU A 62 -13.12 9.57 -19.37
CA GLU A 62 -13.85 10.42 -20.31
C GLU A 62 -13.97 9.77 -21.70
N ASP A 63 -12.96 9.00 -22.10
CA ASP A 63 -12.95 8.21 -23.34
C ASP A 63 -13.89 6.99 -23.33
N ARG A 64 -14.39 6.59 -22.14
CA ARG A 64 -15.23 5.41 -21.94
C ARG A 64 -16.73 5.72 -21.86
N ARG A 65 -17.12 6.97 -22.11
CA ARG A 65 -18.48 7.48 -21.88
C ARG A 65 -19.25 7.76 -23.17
#